data_AF-A0A0F3HCU7-F1
#
_entry.id   AF-A0A0F3HCU7-F1
#
_cell.length_a   1.000
_cell.length_b   1.000
_cell.length_c   1.000
_cell.angle_alpha   90.00
_cell.angle_beta   90.00
_cell.angle_gamma   90.00
#
_symmetry.space_group_name_H-M   'P 1'
#
loop_
_entity.id
_entity.type
_entity.pdbx_description
1 polymer ?
#
loop_
_entity_poly.entity_id
_entity_poly.type
_entity_poly.pdbx_seq_one_letter_code
_entity_poly.pdbx_strand_id
1 'polypeptide(L)'
;MKIRMRNTIQFDEQLEVIDQLYDVELREKGDFSYLLFYNEEKEKVVLKFNDTELVMSRFSNPKTIMRFLKEADSLAYIPTPMGMQEFIIQTSHYQVEQQKIELAYQLQNKEGTPFANYRLEITWG
;
A
#
# COMPACT_ATOMS: atom_id res chain seq x y z
N MET A 1 -19.90 3.04 3.36
CA MET A 1 -18.88 3.77 2.60
C MET A 1 -18.12 2.77 1.75
N LYS A 2 -17.64 3.15 0.58
CA LYS A 2 -16.76 2.30 -0.23
C LYS A 2 -15.34 2.84 -0.23
N ILE A 3 -14.37 1.94 -0.39
CA ILE A 3 -12.98 2.28 -0.71
C ILE A 3 -12.70 1.81 -2.13
N ARG A 4 -12.17 2.69 -2.98
CA ARG A 4 -11.66 2.34 -4.29
C ARG A 4 -10.13 2.42 -4.27
N MET A 5 -9.48 1.37 -4.75
CA MET A 5 -8.03 1.31 -4.87
C MET A 5 -7.68 1.09 -6.33
N ARG A 6 -7.02 2.07 -6.93
CA ARG A 6 -6.51 1.98 -8.30
C ARG A 6 -4.99 1.89 -8.23
N ASN A 7 -4.45 0.73 -8.56
CA ASN A 7 -3.02 0.47 -8.55
C ASN A 7 -2.53 0.31 -9.99
N THR A 8 -1.61 1.18 -10.41
CA THR A 8 -0.89 1.04 -11.68
C THR A 8 0.50 0.49 -11.37
N ILE A 9 0.78 -0.70 -11.89
CA ILE A 9 2.00 -1.47 -11.63
C ILE A 9 2.79 -1.54 -12.93
N GLN A 10 4.03 -1.06 -12.90
CA GLN A 10 4.99 -1.24 -13.99
C GLN A 10 6.06 -2.24 -13.54
N PHE A 11 6.11 -3.38 -14.22
CA PHE A 11 7.11 -4.43 -14.04
C PHE A 11 7.80 -4.67 -15.39
N ASP A 12 9.10 -4.39 -15.47
CA ASP A 12 9.86 -4.35 -16.73
C ASP A 12 9.13 -3.54 -17.82
N GLU A 13 8.77 -4.16 -18.94
CA GLU A 13 8.02 -3.54 -20.05
C GLU A 13 6.49 -3.66 -19.88
N GLN A 14 6.01 -4.42 -18.90
CA GLN A 14 4.60 -4.67 -18.67
C GLN A 14 3.97 -3.62 -17.75
N LEU A 15 2.87 -3.02 -18.23
CA LEU A 15 2.00 -2.14 -17.45
C LEU A 15 0.70 -2.87 -17.11
N GLU A 16 0.36 -2.93 -15.83
CA GLU A 16 -0.89 -3.48 -15.32
C GLU A 16 -1.64 -2.40 -14.54
N VAL A 17 -2.97 -2.33 -14.71
CA VAL A 17 -3.85 -1.44 -13.93
C VAL A 17 -4.91 -2.27 -13.26
N ILE A 18 -4.90 -2.28 -11.94
CA ILE A 18 -5.83 -2.99 -11.07
C ILE A 18 -6.74 -1.96 -10.42
N ASP A 19 -8.06 -2.17 -10.49
CA ASP A 19 -9.07 -1.32 -9.87
C ASP A 19 -9.98 -2.17 -9.00
N GLN A 20 -10.00 -1.87 -7.70
CA GLN A 20 -10.66 -2.68 -6.68
C GLN A 20 -11.61 -1.80 -5.86
N LEU A 21 -12.76 -2.38 -5.47
CA LEU A 21 -13.79 -1.70 -4.70
C LEU A 21 -14.26 -2.59 -3.54
N TYR A 22 -14.20 -2.09 -2.31
CA TYR A 22 -14.63 -2.82 -1.11
C TYR A 22 -15.52 -1.97 -0.21
N ASP A 23 -16.27 -2.64 0.66
CA ASP A 23 -16.84 -1.98 1.84
C ASP A 23 -15.73 -1.58 2.81
N VAL A 24 -15.82 -0.38 3.36
CA VAL A 24 -14.80 0.16 4.26
C VAL A 24 -15.42 0.84 5.48
N GLU A 25 -14.72 0.72 6.60
CA GLU A 25 -14.98 1.46 7.82
C GLU A 25 -13.85 2.49 8.03
N LEU A 26 -14.23 3.76 8.22
CA LEU A 26 -13.30 4.82 8.62
C LEU A 26 -13.33 4.98 10.14
N ARG A 27 -12.15 5.06 10.75
CA ARG A 27 -11.97 5.42 12.16
C ARG A 27 -10.89 6.46 12.30
N GLU A 28 -11.02 7.30 13.32
CA GLU A 28 -10.00 8.29 13.68
C GLU A 28 -9.53 8.02 15.11
N LYS A 29 -8.22 8.09 15.33
CA LYS A 29 -7.63 7.90 16.66
C LYS A 29 -6.30 8.66 16.77
N GLY A 30 -6.30 9.71 17.58
CA GLY A 30 -5.18 10.65 17.65
C GLY A 30 -4.97 11.32 16.30
N ASP A 31 -3.71 11.48 15.89
CA ASP A 31 -3.34 12.13 14.63
C ASP A 31 -3.44 11.21 13.39
N PHE A 32 -4.07 10.04 13.54
CA PHE A 32 -4.17 9.04 12.48
C PHE A 32 -5.61 8.74 12.11
N SER A 33 -5.82 8.59 10.81
CA SER A 33 -7.01 8.00 10.22
C SER A 33 -6.76 6.53 9.88
N TYR A 34 -7.83 5.73 9.91
CA TYR A 34 -7.80 4.30 9.69
C TYR A 34 -8.89 3.91 8.72
N LEU A 35 -8.54 3.24 7.63
CA LEU A 35 -9.49 2.56 6.73
C LEU A 35 -9.37 1.06 6.96
N LEU A 36 -10.47 0.42 7.35
CA LEU A 36 -10.56 -1.00 7.62
C LEU A 36 -11.50 -1.65 6.61
N PHE A 37 -11.01 -2.64 5.88
CA PHE A 37 -11.81 -3.38 4.91
C PHE A 37 -11.36 -4.84 4.84
N TYR A 38 -12.11 -5.64 4.11
CA TYR A 38 -11.74 -7.00 3.74
C TYR A 38 -11.54 -7.05 2.23
N ASN A 39 -10.43 -7.64 1.79
CA ASN A 39 -10.15 -7.84 0.36
C ASN A 39 -10.93 -9.05 -0.21
N GLU A 40 -10.70 -9.38 -1.48
CA GLU A 40 -11.30 -10.52 -2.17
C GLU A 40 -11.05 -11.86 -1.48
N GLU A 41 -9.89 -12.01 -0.83
CA GLU A 41 -9.48 -13.20 -0.08
C GLU A 41 -10.08 -13.25 1.35
N LYS A 42 -10.98 -12.32 1.70
CA LYS A 42 -11.55 -12.15 3.04
C LYS A 42 -10.50 -11.91 4.12
N GLU A 43 -9.35 -11.36 3.75
CA GLU A 43 -8.31 -10.96 4.67
C GLU A 43 -8.56 -9.53 5.11
N LYS A 44 -8.40 -9.29 6.41
CA LYS A 44 -8.52 -7.94 6.95
C LYS A 44 -7.35 -7.09 6.46
N VAL A 45 -7.66 -5.93 5.93
CA VAL A 45 -6.69 -4.90 5.57
C VAL A 45 -6.94 -3.66 6.43
N VAL A 46 -5.86 -3.12 6.98
CA VAL A 46 -5.88 -1.87 7.76
C VAL A 46 -4.89 -0.90 7.13
N LEU A 47 -5.39 0.24 6.69
CA LEU A 47 -4.60 1.39 6.29
C LEU A 47 -4.61 2.38 7.45
N LYS A 48 -3.46 2.60 8.09
CA LYS A 48 -3.27 3.64 9.10
C LYS A 48 -2.44 4.75 8.47
N PHE A 49 -2.93 5.98 8.47
CA PHE A 49 -2.23 7.07 7.78
C PHE A 49 -2.43 8.43 8.43
N ASN A 50 -1.48 9.33 8.16
CA ASN A 50 -1.52 10.75 8.45
C ASN A 50 -0.83 11.51 7.30
N ASP A 51 -0.40 12.75 7.49
CA ASP A 51 0.29 13.56 6.48
C ASP A 51 1.74 13.15 6.18
N THR A 52 2.33 12.27 7.01
CA THR A 52 3.74 11.87 6.95
C THR A 52 3.96 10.43 6.49
N GLU A 53 2.99 9.54 6.76
CA GLU A 53 3.13 8.11 6.48
C GLU A 53 1.80 7.39 6.23
N LEU A 54 1.88 6.29 5.47
CA LEU A 54 0.87 5.25 5.38
C LEU A 54 1.46 3.91 5.81
N VAL A 55 0.81 3.25 6.77
CA VAL A 55 1.08 1.85 7.13
C VAL A 55 -0.07 0.99 6.63
N MET A 56 0.23 0.09 5.70
CA MET A 56 -0.70 -0.93 5.20
C MET A 56 -0.39 -2.26 5.90
N SER A 57 -1.36 -2.78 6.64
CA SER A 57 -1.30 -4.11 7.26
C SER A 57 -2.34 -5.04 6.64
N ARG A 58 -1.89 -6.09 5.97
CA ARG A 58 -2.73 -7.18 5.47
C ARG A 58 -2.58 -8.37 6.41
N PHE A 59 -3.68 -8.78 7.05
CA PHE A 59 -3.73 -9.91 7.99
C PHE A 59 -3.88 -11.23 7.22
N SER A 60 -2.98 -11.47 6.28
CA SER A 60 -2.79 -12.71 5.56
C SER A 60 -2.01 -13.74 6.39
N ASN A 61 -1.83 -14.95 5.86
CA ASN A 61 -0.92 -15.94 6.43
C ASN A 61 0.19 -16.29 5.40
N PRO A 62 1.42 -15.74 5.54
CA PRO A 62 1.90 -14.88 6.63
C PRO A 62 1.38 -13.44 6.54
N LYS A 63 1.40 -12.73 7.67
CA LYS A 63 0.98 -11.32 7.75
C LYS A 63 1.97 -10.43 6.99
N THR A 64 1.44 -9.53 6.16
CA THR A 64 2.24 -8.54 5.43
C THR A 64 2.04 -7.14 6.01
N ILE A 65 3.12 -6.41 6.22
CA ILE A 65 3.10 -5.01 6.65
C ILE A 65 4.01 -4.21 5.71
N MET A 66 3.48 -3.14 5.12
CA MET A 66 4.21 -2.20 4.29
C MET A 66 4.07 -0.80 4.89
N ARG A 67 5.18 -0.07 4.97
CA ARG A 67 5.21 1.31 5.47
C ARG A 67 5.72 2.24 4.38
N PHE A 68 4.95 3.25 4.06
CA PHE A 68 5.29 4.25 3.06
C PHE A 68 5.57 5.55 3.80
N LEU A 69 6.82 6.00 3.75
CA LEU A 69 7.30 7.17 4.48
C LEU A 69 7.60 8.28 3.48
N LYS A 70 7.16 9.50 3.76
CA LYS A 70 7.35 10.63 2.85
C LYS A 70 8.83 10.98 2.61
N GLU A 71 9.69 10.74 3.59
CA GLU A 71 11.09 11.23 3.60
C GLU A 71 12.13 10.12 3.81
N ALA A 72 11.72 8.84 3.82
CA ALA A 72 12.63 7.74 4.09
C ALA A 72 12.21 6.46 3.37
N ASP A 73 13.17 5.55 3.20
CA ASP A 73 12.89 4.19 2.74
C ASP A 73 12.42 3.33 3.92
N SER A 74 11.70 2.25 3.62
CA SER A 74 11.31 1.25 4.61
C SER A 74 11.56 -0.17 4.11
N LEU A 75 11.42 -1.16 4.99
CA LEU A 75 11.52 -2.57 4.64
C LEU A 75 10.17 -3.26 4.76
N ALA A 76 9.89 -4.18 3.85
CA ALA A 76 8.74 -5.08 3.94
C ALA A 76 9.13 -6.51 3.57
N TYR A 77 8.52 -7.46 4.28
CA TYR A 77 8.58 -8.89 3.96
C TYR A 77 7.29 -9.28 3.25
N ILE A 78 7.39 -9.63 1.97
CA ILE A 78 6.26 -9.93 1.11
C ILE A 78 6.31 -11.41 0.71
N PRO A 79 5.22 -12.18 0.91
CA PRO A 79 5.12 -13.53 0.38
C PRO A 79 4.99 -13.47 -1.14
N THR A 80 5.88 -14.18 -1.84
CA THR A 80 5.82 -14.38 -3.29
C THR A 80 5.74 -15.88 -3.60
N PRO A 81 5.46 -16.28 -4.85
CA PRO A 81 5.51 -17.69 -5.25
C PRO A 81 6.86 -18.37 -4.98
N MET A 82 7.95 -17.59 -4.89
CA MET A 82 9.30 -18.09 -4.57
C MET A 82 9.59 -18.14 -3.06
N GLY A 83 8.63 -17.77 -2.21
CA GLY A 83 8.77 -17.71 -0.76
C GLY A 83 8.74 -16.27 -0.22
N MET A 84 9.10 -16.11 1.05
CA MET A 84 9.18 -14.78 1.65
C MET A 84 10.38 -14.02 1.11
N GLN A 85 10.13 -12.83 0.56
CA GLN A 85 11.16 -11.93 0.06
C GLN A 85 11.14 -10.62 0.85
N GLU A 86 12.32 -10.04 1.05
CA GLU A 86 12.48 -8.72 1.66
C GLU A 86 12.69 -7.70 0.55
N PHE A 87 11.92 -6.62 0.62
CA PHE A 87 12.00 -5.49 -0.30
C PHE A 87 12.27 -4.20 0.46
N ILE A 88 13.06 -3.33 -0.18
CA ILE A 88 13.13 -1.92 0.16
C ILE A 88 11.95 -1.23 -0.53
N ILE A 89 11.19 -0.45 0.24
CA ILE A 89 10.12 0.42 -0.25
C ILE A 89 10.69 1.83 -0.33
N GLN A 90 10.96 2.29 -1.55
CA GLN A 90 11.34 3.68 -1.81
C GLN A 90 10.08 4.46 -2.19
N THR A 91 9.66 5.38 -1.33
CA THR A 91 8.47 6.21 -1.57
C THR A 91 8.90 7.53 -2.22
N SER A 92 8.51 7.75 -3.48
CA SER A 92 8.86 8.96 -4.22
C SER A 92 7.78 10.04 -4.16
N HIS A 93 6.54 9.66 -3.85
CA HIS A 93 5.44 10.58 -3.63
C HIS A 93 4.46 10.00 -2.61
N TYR A 94 4.05 10.83 -1.65
CA TYR A 94 3.01 10.52 -0.68
C TYR A 94 2.22 11.79 -0.34
N GLN A 95 0.91 11.75 -0.56
CA GLN A 95 0.02 12.88 -0.31
C GLN A 95 -1.35 12.39 0.15
N VAL A 96 -1.89 13.06 1.16
CA VAL A 96 -3.26 12.86 1.66
C VAL A 96 -4.02 14.14 1.46
N GLU A 97 -5.11 14.08 0.69
CA GLU A 97 -5.98 15.22 0.46
C GLU A 97 -7.44 14.79 0.48
N GLN A 98 -8.24 15.46 1.31
CA GLN A 98 -9.67 15.21 1.44
C GLN A 98 -9.94 13.73 1.80
N GLN A 99 -10.42 12.95 0.83
CA GLN A 99 -10.69 11.51 0.94
C GLN A 99 -9.91 10.72 -0.13
N LYS A 100 -8.68 11.16 -0.40
CA LYS A 100 -7.74 10.56 -1.35
C LYS A 100 -6.36 10.41 -0.72
N ILE A 101 -5.73 9.27 -0.95
CA ILE A 101 -4.29 9.07 -0.77
C ILE A 101 -3.69 8.84 -2.16
N GLU A 102 -2.66 9.61 -2.49
CA GLU A 102 -1.81 9.40 -3.65
C GLU A 102 -0.45 8.90 -3.19
N LEU A 103 0.00 7.82 -3.80
CA LEU A 103 1.24 7.15 -3.43
C LEU A 103 1.97 6.69 -4.70
N ALA A 104 3.22 7.11 -4.86
CA ALA A 104 4.14 6.52 -5.82
C ALA A 104 5.34 5.93 -5.08
N TYR A 105 5.65 4.67 -5.38
CA TYR A 105 6.76 3.97 -4.74
C TYR A 105 7.38 2.93 -5.67
N GLN A 106 8.61 2.56 -5.38
CA GLN A 106 9.31 1.46 -6.01
C GLN A 106 9.61 0.39 -4.97
N LEU A 107 9.35 -0.87 -5.32
CA LEU A 107 9.93 -2.00 -4.59
C LEU A 107 11.29 -2.30 -5.19
N GLN A 108 12.31 -2.43 -4.35
CA GLN A 108 13.66 -2.82 -4.74
C GLN A 108 14.07 -4.07 -3.96
N ASN A 109 14.91 -4.92 -4.56
CA ASN A 109 15.53 -6.01 -3.82
C ASN A 109 16.53 -5.46 -2.77
N LYS A 110 17.13 -6.36 -1.97
CA LYS A 110 18.12 -5.97 -0.94
C LYS A 110 19.37 -5.25 -1.48
N GLU A 111 19.65 -5.41 -2.77
CA GLU A 111 20.78 -4.80 -3.48
C GLU A 111 20.42 -3.43 -4.08
N GLY A 112 19.18 -2.96 -3.90
CA GLY A 112 18.68 -1.69 -4.45
C GLY A 112 18.28 -1.77 -5.93
N THR A 113 18.22 -2.97 -6.52
CA THR A 113 17.76 -3.15 -7.89
C THR A 113 16.24 -3.02 -7.94
N PRO A 114 15.69 -2.16 -8.83
CA PRO A 114 14.25 -2.04 -9.03
C PRO A 114 13.60 -3.39 -9.33
N PHE A 115 12.52 -3.70 -8.62
CA PHE A 115 11.65 -4.84 -8.88
C PHE A 115 10.40 -4.38 -9.64
N ALA A 116 9.68 -3.39 -9.11
CA ALA A 116 8.48 -2.84 -9.74
C ALA A 116 8.22 -1.40 -9.29
N ASN A 117 7.59 -0.62 -10.16
CA ASN A 117 7.12 0.73 -9.84
C ASN A 117 5.61 0.72 -9.68
N TYR A 118 5.12 1.44 -8.68
CA TYR A 118 3.71 1.48 -8.32
C TYR A 118 3.23 2.92 -8.27
N ARG A 119 2.02 3.15 -8.79
CA ARG A 119 1.21 4.34 -8.52
C ARG A 119 -0.13 3.88 -7.99
N LEU A 120 -0.35 4.11 -6.70
CA LEU A 120 -1.54 3.74 -5.98
C LEU A 120 -2.36 4.98 -5.64
N GLU A 121 -3.59 5.00 -6.10
CA GLU A 121 -4.61 5.95 -5.66
C GLU A 121 -5.62 5.21 -4.79
N ILE A 122 -5.88 5.75 -3.61
CA ILE A 122 -6.90 5.22 -2.68
C ILE A 122 -7.91 6.33 -2.45
N THR A 123 -9.18 6.07 -2.75
CA THR A 123 -10.27 7.01 -2.43
C THR A 123 -11.32 6.33 -1.58
N TRP A 124 -12.01 7.08 -0.74
CA TRP A 124 -13.15 6.59 0.04
C TRP A 124 -14.30 7.59 0.06
N GLY A 125 -15.52 7.09 0.20
CA GLY A 125 -16.76 7.89 0.15
C GLY A 125 -18.01 7.05 0.00
#